data_AF-A0A2V8I9I9-F1
#
_entry.id   AF-A0A2V8I9I9-F1
#
_cell.length_a   1.000
_cell.length_b   1.000
_cell.length_c   1.000
_cell.angle_alpha   90.00
_cell.angle_beta   90.00
_cell.angle_gamma   90.00
#
_symmetry.space_group_name_H-M   'P 1'
#
loop_
_entity.id
_entity.type
_entity.pdbx_description
1 polymer ?
#
loop_
_entity_poly.entity_id
_entity_poly.type
_entity_poly.pdbx_seq_one_letter_code
_entity_poly.pdbx_strand_id
1 'polypeptide(L)' 'MNVNLSFTKENRLAEGKNLEFRAELFNFPNHPNFGAPANSVFRDADGNLDPNVGRITSTATPMRQIQFGLKLVF' A
#
# COMPACT_ATOMS: atom_id res chain seq x y z
N MET A 1 4.58 12.12 0.15
CA MET A 1 4.93 11.51 1.45
C MET A 1 4.00 10.35 1.70
N ASN A 2 4.52 9.18 2.06
CA ASN A 2 3.72 8.00 2.41
C ASN A 2 3.56 7.95 3.94
N VAL A 3 2.33 7.87 4.42
CA VAL A 3 2.01 7.76 5.86
C VAL A 3 1.03 6.60 6.03
N ASN A 4 1.33 5.71 6.99
CA ASN A 4 0.47 4.59 7.36
C ASN A 4 -0.07 4.83 8.77
N LEU A 5 -1.36 4.56 8.98
CA LEU A 5 -2.04 4.71 10.27
C LEU A 5 -2.64 3.37 10.71
N SER A 6 -2.62 3.12 12.02
CA SER A 6 -3.28 1.98 12.64
C SER A 6 -4.08 2.45 13.85
N PHE A 7 -5.31 1.96 13.96
CA PHE A 7 -6.21 2.24 15.07
C PHE A 7 -6.76 0.92 15.61
N THR A 8 -6.65 0.74 16.93
CA THR A 8 -7.18 -0.44 17.63
C THR A 8 -8.06 0.01 18.79
N LYS A 9 -9.25 -0.60 18.89
CA LYS A 9 -10.18 -0.38 19.98
C LYS A 9 -10.61 -1.71 20.59
N GLU A 10 -10.36 -1.86 21.87
CA GLU A 10 -10.85 -2.99 22.65
C GLU A 10 -12.13 -2.60 23.40
N ASN A 11 -13.11 -3.51 23.38
CA ASN A 11 -14.38 -3.38 24.07
C ASN A 11 -14.65 -4.66 24.87
N ARG A 12 -14.59 -4.55 26.19
CA ARG A 12 -14.97 -5.64 27.08
C ARG A 12 -16.48 -5.91 26.95
N LEU A 13 -16.83 -7.11 26.52
CA LEU A 13 -18.23 -7.52 26.37
C LEU A 13 -18.77 -8.18 27.65
N ALA A 14 -17.96 -9.03 28.27
CA ALA A 14 -18.29 -9.74 29.51
C ALA A 14 -17.01 -10.10 30.27
N GLU A 15 -17.13 -10.82 31.38
CA GLU A 15 -15.99 -11.47 32.00
C GLU A 15 -15.38 -12.51 31.04
N GLY A 16 -14.05 -12.48 30.87
CA GLY A 16 -13.33 -13.33 29.93
C GLY A 16 -13.51 -12.97 28.44
N LYS A 17 -14.45 -12.11 28.05
CA LYS A 17 -14.76 -11.80 26.65
C LYS A 17 -14.41 -10.37 26.25
N ASN A 18 -13.54 -10.21 25.25
CA ASN A 18 -13.13 -8.91 24.70
C ASN A 18 -13.31 -8.86 23.19
N LEU A 19 -13.78 -7.73 22.66
CA LEU A 19 -13.96 -7.49 21.24
C LEU A 19 -12.99 -6.40 20.77
N GLU A 20 -12.04 -6.78 19.92
CA GLU A 20 -11.05 -5.89 19.32
C GLU A 20 -11.49 -5.49 17.91
N PHE A 21 -11.65 -4.19 17.69
CA PHE A 21 -11.79 -3.59 16.36
C PHE A 21 -10.45 -3.01 15.93
N ARG A 22 -10.04 -3.28 14.69
CA ARG A 22 -8.83 -2.72 14.10
C ARG A 22 -9.16 -2.04 12.78
N ALA A 23 -8.56 -0.88 12.55
CA ALA A 23 -8.56 -0.20 11.26
C ALA A 23 -7.12 0.13 10.86
N GLU A 24 -6.71 -0.29 9.68
CA GLU A 24 -5.37 -0.03 9.14
C GLU A 24 -5.51 0.74 7.83
N LEU A 25 -4.84 1.88 7.74
CA LEU A 25 -4.86 2.76 6.58
C LEU A 25 -3.45 2.90 6.03
N PHE A 26 -3.20 2.27 4.89
CA PHE A 26 -1.94 2.37 4.16
C PHE A 26 -2.02 3.48 3.12
N ASN A 27 -0.96 4.27 2.97
CA ASN A 27 -0.95 5.46 2.13
C ASN A 27 -2.16 6.37 2.44
N PHE A 28 -2.28 6.79 3.70
CA PHE A 28 -3.42 7.57 4.21
C PHE A 28 -3.73 8.83 3.38
N PRO A 29 -2.74 9.66 2.97
CA PRO A 29 -2.98 10.82 2.11
C PRO A 29 -3.30 10.47 0.65
N ASN A 30 -3.21 9.19 0.27
CA ASN A 30 -3.29 8.69 -1.11
C ASN A 30 -2.30 9.38 -2.05
N HIS A 31 -1.09 9.67 -1.58
CA HIS A 31 -0.03 10.29 -2.39
C HIS A 31 0.58 9.23 -3.34
N PRO A 32 0.61 9.47 -4.66
CA PRO A 32 1.31 8.59 -5.59
C PRO A 32 2.82 8.59 -5.29
N ASN A 33 3.38 7.42 -5.03
CA ASN A 33 4.84 7.26 -4.98
C ASN A 33 5.26 6.64 -6.30
N PHE A 34 5.89 7.44 -7.16
CA PHE A 34 6.29 7.01 -8.49
C PHE A 34 7.41 5.96 -8.43
N GLY A 35 7.34 4.98 -9.33
CA GLY A 35 8.38 3.97 -9.50
C GLY A 35 9.67 4.54 -10.08
N ALA A 36 10.67 3.68 -10.24
CA ALA A 36 11.85 4.05 -11.00
C ALA A 36 11.48 4.27 -12.48
N PRO A 37 12.13 5.23 -13.16
CA PRO A 37 12.04 5.34 -14.61
C PRO A 37 12.52 4.05 -15.28
N ALA A 38 11.96 3.71 -16.45
CA ALA A 38 12.49 2.61 -17.24
C ALA A 38 13.95 2.89 -17.63
N ASN A 39 14.84 1.93 -17.37
CA ASN A 39 16.27 2.06 -17.57
C ASN A 39 16.80 1.23 -18.75
N SER A 40 15.94 0.47 -19.44
CA SER A 40 16.32 -0.21 -20.67
C SER A 40 16.41 0.78 -21.81
N VAL A 41 17.58 0.88 -22.45
CA VAL A 41 17.80 1.76 -23.61
C VAL A 41 17.25 1.12 -24.89
N PHE A 42 17.40 -0.20 -25.02
CA PHE A 42 16.93 -0.97 -26.16
C PHE A 42 15.86 -1.96 -25.71
N ARG A 43 14.85 -2.18 -26.54
CA ARG A 43 13.73 -3.09 -26.24
C ARG A 43 13.94 -4.51 -26.78
N ASP A 44 14.93 -4.70 -27.65
CA ASP A 44 15.25 -5.96 -28.31
C ASP A 44 16.75 -6.05 -28.68
N ALA A 45 17.16 -7.25 -29.09
CA ALA A 45 18.55 -7.54 -29.46
C ALA A 45 18.96 -6.92 -30.82
N ASP A 46 18.00 -6.50 -31.64
CA ASP A 46 18.24 -5.83 -32.92
C ASP A 46 18.63 -4.36 -32.74
N GLY A 47 18.63 -3.84 -31.50
CA GLY A 47 19.05 -2.48 -31.17
C GLY A 47 17.95 -1.43 -31.36
N ASN A 48 16.67 -1.84 -31.40
CA ASN A 48 15.59 -0.86 -31.44
C ASN A 48 15.47 -0.14 -30.08
N LEU A 49 15.36 1.19 -30.11
CA LEU A 49 15.21 2.02 -28.92
C LEU A 49 13.88 1.74 -28.20
N ASP A 50 13.92 1.69 -26.86
CA ASP A 50 12.70 1.60 -26.05
C ASP A 50 12.04 2.99 -25.93
N PRO A 51 10.78 3.17 -26.39
CA PRO A 51 10.07 4.45 -26.25
C PRO A 51 9.75 4.83 -24.78
N ASN A 52 10.00 3.93 -23.84
CA ASN A 52 9.79 4.14 -22.42
C ASN A 52 11.05 4.54 -21.65
N VAL A 53 12.23 4.51 -22.28
CA VAL A 53 13.49 4.88 -21.60
C VAL A 53 13.37 6.25 -20.92
N GLY A 54 13.72 6.32 -19.63
CA GLY A 54 13.61 7.53 -18.82
C GLY A 54 12.19 7.94 -18.41
N ARG A 55 11.15 7.20 -18.84
CA ARG A 55 9.75 7.46 -18.45
C ARG A 55 9.35 6.61 -17.25
N ILE A 56 8.58 7.20 -16.34
CA ILE A 56 7.96 6.47 -15.24
C ILE A 56 6.54 6.08 -15.65
N THR A 57 6.26 4.78 -15.67
CA THR A 57 4.96 4.22 -16.05
C THR A 57 4.29 3.44 -14.91
N SER A 58 4.92 3.41 -13.73
CA SER A 58 4.50 2.64 -12.58
C SER A 58 4.56 3.43 -11.28
N THR A 59 3.96 2.87 -10.23
CA THR A 59 4.10 3.36 -8.85
C THR A 59 4.92 2.37 -8.04
N ALA A 60 5.73 2.87 -7.11
CA ALA A 60 6.56 2.08 -6.21
C ALA A 60 5.75 1.44 -5.06
N THR A 61 4.59 2.02 -4.73
CA THR A 61 3.68 1.53 -3.69
C THR A 61 2.26 1.56 -4.20
N PRO A 62 1.38 0.65 -3.74
CA PRO A 62 -0.06 0.74 -4.02
C PRO A 62 -0.68 2.08 -3.62
N MET A 63 -1.85 2.36 -4.21
CA MET A 63 -2.75 3.42 -3.77
C MET A 63 -3.30 3.13 -2.36
N ARG A 64 -4.04 4.09 -1.79
CA ARG A 64 -4.62 3.96 -0.45
C ARG A 64 -5.35 2.64 -0.25
N GLN A 65 -4.97 1.91 0.79
CA GLN A 65 -5.67 0.71 1.24
C GLN A 65 -6.24 0.96 2.63
N ILE A 66 -7.49 0.56 2.84
CA ILE A 66 -8.17 0.65 4.14
C ILE A 66 -8.62 -0.76 4.47
N GLN A 67 -8.17 -1.27 5.61
CA GLN A 67 -8.46 -2.61 6.09
C GLN A 67 -9.14 -2.53 7.44
N PHE A 68 -10.14 -3.40 7.64
CA PHE A 68 -10.86 -3.52 8.89
C PHE A 68 -10.71 -4.94 9.43
N GLY A 69 -10.44 -5.04 10.73
CA GLY A 69 -10.34 -6.29 11.46
C GLY A 69 -11.31 -6.30 12.63
N LEU A 70 -11.90 -7.46 12.89
CA LEU A 70 -12.69 -7.73 14.08
C LEU A 70 -12.21 -9.04 14.70
N LYS A 71 -11.89 -9.01 15.99
CA LYS A 71 -11.44 -10.18 16.72
C LYS A 71 -12.18 -10.30 18.05
N LEU A 72 -12.81 -11.45 18.26
CA LEU A 72 -13.40 -11.82 19.55
C LEU A 72 -12.42 -12.70 20.30
N VAL A 73 -12.07 -12.30 21.51
CA VAL A 73 -11.25 -13.05 22.48
C VAL A 73 -12.18 -13.58 23.56
N PHE A 74 -12.04 -14.86 23.92
CA PHE A 74 -12.87 -15.56 24.91
C PHE A 74 -12.03 -16.52 25.75
#